data_AF-A0A2V9PLU7-F1
#
_entry.id   AF-A0A2V9PLU7-F1
#
_cell.length_a   1.000
_cell.length_b   1.000
_cell.length_c   1.000
_cell.angle_alpha   90.00
_cell.angle_beta   90.00
_cell.angle_gamma   90.00
#
_symmetry.space_group_name_H-M   'P 1'
#
loop_
_entity.id
_entity.type
_entity.pdbx_description
1 polymer ?
#
loop_
_entity_poly.entity_id
_entity_poly.type
_entity_poly.pdbx_seq_one_letter_code
_entity_poly.pdbx_strand_id
1 'polypeptide(L)' 'IVGSLVARSALAREESRGAHYRTDFPDHNDVKFGKHSIVAGEKIRFQ' A
#
# COMPACT_ATOMS: atom_id res chain seq x y z
N ILE A 1 0.06 16.43 6.73
CA ILE A 1 -0.05 15.16 7.49
C ILE A 1 -0.72 14.07 6.65
N VAL A 2 -1.98 14.23 6.21
CA VAL A 2 -2.71 13.20 5.42
C VAL A 2 -1.97 12.79 4.13
N GLY A 3 -1.48 13.73 3.34
CA GLY A 3 -0.77 13.41 2.09
C GLY A 3 0.47 12.51 2.30
N SER A 4 1.22 12.72 3.39
CA SER A 4 2.38 11.87 3.73
C SER A 4 1.96 10.45 4.11
N LEU A 5 0.82 10.29 4.81
CA LEU A 5 0.28 8.97 5.14
C LEU A 5 -0.12 8.19 3.88
N VAL A 6 -0.75 8.88 2.91
CA VAL A 6 -1.12 8.29 1.62
C VAL A 6 0.12 7.88 0.83
N ALA A 7 1.10 8.79 0.67
CA ALA A 7 2.32 8.53 -0.09
C ALA A 7 3.13 7.36 0.51
N ARG A 8 3.27 7.30 1.83
CA ARG A 8 4.01 6.21 2.49
C ARG A 8 3.27 4.87 2.36
N SER A 9 1.93 4.87 2.48
CA SER A 9 1.12 3.66 2.29
C SER A 9 1.18 3.14 0.86
N ALA A 10 1.17 4.05 -0.12
CA ALA A 10 1.35 3.73 -1.53
C ALA A 10 2.75 3.15 -1.82
N LEU A 11 3.80 3.75 -1.26
CA LEU A 11 5.18 3.27 -1.44
C LEU A 11 5.38 1.86 -0.87
N ALA A 12 4.84 1.59 0.32
CA ALA A 12 4.97 0.29 0.98
C ALA A 12 4.14 -0.83 0.31
N ARG A 13 3.15 -0.49 -0.51
CA ARG A 13 2.26 -1.44 -1.18
C ARG A 13 2.79 -1.75 -2.58
N GLU A 14 3.48 -2.86 -2.70
CA GLU A 14 4.13 -3.34 -3.93
C GLU A 14 3.16 -4.24 -4.74
N GLU A 15 2.00 -3.69 -5.08
CA GLU A 15 1.02 -4.32 -5.97
C GLU A 15 0.19 -3.24 -6.68
N SER A 16 -0.62 -3.66 -7.64
CA SER A 16 -1.68 -2.82 -8.21
C SER A 16 -3.06 -3.38 -7.86
N ARG A 17 -3.95 -2.51 -7.37
CA ARG A 17 -5.34 -2.85 -7.02
C ARG A 17 -6.26 -1.64 -7.13
N GLY A 18 -7.32 -1.79 -7.93
CA GLY A 18 -8.33 -0.75 -8.13
C GLY A 18 -7.68 0.54 -8.63
N ALA A 19 -7.86 1.65 -7.90
CA ALA A 19 -7.29 2.95 -8.26
C ALA A 19 -5.79 3.10 -7.92
N HIS A 20 -5.21 2.20 -7.12
CA HIS A 20 -3.78 2.20 -6.84
C HIS A 20 -3.08 1.35 -7.90
N TYR A 21 -2.46 2.00 -8.88
CA TYR A 21 -1.71 1.33 -9.95
C TYR A 21 -0.23 1.70 -9.91
N ARG A 22 0.61 0.69 -10.10
CA ARG A 22 2.07 0.78 -10.06
C ARG A 22 2.65 0.06 -11.27
N THR A 23 3.41 0.78 -12.10
CA THR A 23 4.05 0.20 -13.29
C THR A 23 5.16 -0.78 -12.94
N ASP A 24 5.77 -0.65 -11.75
CA ASP A 24 6.79 -1.55 -11.22
C ASP A 24 6.20 -2.79 -10.52
N PHE A 25 4.90 -2.78 -10.21
CA PHE A 25 4.14 -3.91 -9.65
C PHE A 25 2.73 -3.97 -10.27
N PRO A 26 2.60 -4.38 -11.54
CA PRO A 26 1.35 -4.23 -12.29
C PRO A 26 0.24 -5.20 -11.87
N ASP A 27 0.60 -6.31 -11.23
CA ASP A 27 -0.34 -7.34 -10.79
C ASP A 27 -0.76 -7.16 -9.33
N HIS A 28 -1.91 -7.74 -8.96
CA HIS A 28 -2.32 -7.85 -7.57
C HIS A 28 -1.60 -9.00 -6.86
N ASN A 29 -1.34 -8.85 -5.57
CA ASN A 29 -0.74 -9.90 -4.73
C ASN A 29 -1.58 -10.07 -3.47
N ASP A 30 -2.62 -10.91 -3.57
CA ASP A 30 -3.58 -11.16 -2.50
C ASP A 30 -2.94 -11.81 -1.26
N VAL A 31 -1.89 -12.62 -1.44
CA VAL A 31 -1.18 -13.27 -0.33
C VAL A 31 -0.56 -12.23 0.62
N LYS A 32 0.07 -11.19 0.06
CA LYS A 32 0.74 -10.14 0.83
C LYS A 32 -0.19 -8.97 1.17
N PHE A 33 -1.08 -8.59 0.25
CA PHE A 33 -1.80 -7.31 0.31
C PHE A 33 -3.33 -7.42 0.23
N GLY A 34 -3.93 -8.63 0.30
CA GLY A 34 -5.37 -8.81 0.49
C GLY A 34 -5.89 -8.33 1.87
N LYS A 35 -5.40 -7.19 2.34
CA LYS A 35 -5.47 -6.63 3.70
C LYS A 35 -5.41 -5.11 3.65
N HIS A 36 -5.77 -4.45 4.74
CA HIS A 36 -5.75 -2.99 4.85
C HIS A 36 -4.36 -2.48 5.24
N SER A 37 -3.98 -1.31 4.71
CA SER A 37 -2.79 -0.59 5.16
C SER A 37 -3.08 0.12 6.49
N ILE A 38 -2.40 -0.30 7.55
CA ILE A 38 -2.50 0.33 8.88
C ILE A 38 -1.23 1.14 9.14
N VAL A 39 -1.39 2.44 9.42
CA VAL A 39 -0.28 3.33 9.78
C VAL A 39 -0.28 3.59 11.28
N ALA A 40 0.84 3.28 11.94
CA ALA A 40 1.06 3.56 13.36
C ALA A 40 2.41 4.26 13.52
N GLY A 41 2.38 5.60 13.63
CA GLY A 41 3.58 6.44 13.60
C GLY A 41 4.37 6.26 12.29
N GLU A 42 5.61 5.77 12.42
CA GLU A 42 6.49 5.51 11.27
C GLU A 42 6.31 4.12 10.63
N LYS A 43 5.55 3.22 11.27
CA LYS A 43 5.37 1.85 10.80
C LYS A 43 4.13 1.72 9.92
N ILE A 44 4.25 0.96 8.83
CA ILE A 44 3.15 0.52 7.96
C ILE A 44 3.09 -1.00 8.02
N ARG A 45 1.88 -1.53 8.24
CA ARG A 45 1.62 -2.98 8.22
C ARG A 45 0.35 -3.29 7.46
N PHE A 46 0.28 -4.48 6.88
CA PHE A 46 -0.88 -4.99 6.16
C PHE A 46 -1.62 -5.99 7.04
N GLN A 47 -2.82 -5.63 7.48
CA GLN A 47 -3.65 -6.43 8.38
C GLN A 47 -5.12 -6.46 7.93
#